data_AF-A0A351ETW3-F1
#
_entry.id   AF-A0A351ETW3-F1
#
_cell.length_a   1.000
_cell.length_b   1.000
_cell.length_c   1.000
_cell.angle_alpha   90.00
_cell.angle_beta   90.00
_cell.angle_gamma   90.00
#
_symmetry.space_group_name_H-M   'P 1'
#
loop_
_entity.id
_entity.type
_entity.pdbx_description
1 polymer ?
#
loop_
_entity_poly.entity_id
_entity_poly.type
_entity_poly.pdbx_seq_one_letter_code
_entity_poly.pdbx_strand_id
1 'polypeptide(L)'
;MTTLTTIDVAQATGKPILEFGRAWMVSPATAARAAELELVASGRFGFWVSGRAGVLGDVDPSVAASALGFMAPSAVREYWSVRPASLSAWDAALAWFGCAATWGRNALTVMPEADGWQIWLARSSTMLISPSARCSPAPRSYHFPATPPATRPST
;
A
#
# COMPACT_ATOMS: atom_id res chain seq x y z
N MET A 1 28.18 -2.52 25.18
CA MET A 1 27.33 -2.59 23.97
C MET A 1 26.69 -3.96 23.93
N THR A 2 25.36 -4.03 23.98
CA THR A 2 24.63 -5.29 23.81
C THR A 2 24.58 -5.62 22.32
N THR A 3 25.10 -6.77 21.91
CA THR A 3 25.01 -7.22 20.51
C THR A 3 23.56 -7.59 20.22
N LEU A 4 22.92 -6.89 19.28
CA LEU A 4 21.59 -7.25 18.79
C LEU A 4 21.68 -8.51 17.93
N THR A 5 20.78 -9.45 18.16
CA THR A 5 20.62 -10.59 17.24
C THR A 5 19.92 -10.15 15.96
N THR A 6 19.99 -10.97 14.92
CA THR A 6 19.26 -10.71 13.66
C THR A 6 17.75 -10.62 13.87
N ILE A 7 17.19 -11.39 14.81
CA ILE A 7 15.77 -11.34 15.17
C ILE A 7 15.43 -10.01 15.84
N ASP A 8 16.27 -9.53 16.76
CA ASP A 8 16.04 -8.25 17.45
C ASP A 8 16.01 -7.09 16.44
N VAL A 9 16.92 -7.12 15.45
CA VAL A 9 16.93 -6.12 14.37
C VAL A 9 15.66 -6.20 13.52
N ALA A 10 15.24 -7.39 13.13
CA ALA A 10 14.01 -7.57 12.32
C ALA A 10 12.77 -7.07 13.07
N GLN A 11 12.64 -7.39 14.36
CA GLN A 11 11.53 -6.95 15.20
C GLN A 11 11.53 -5.43 15.41
N ALA A 12 12.70 -4.84 15.67
CA ALA A 12 12.82 -3.40 15.91
C ALA A 12 12.56 -2.57 14.64
N THR A 13 12.90 -3.09 13.45
CA THR A 13 12.84 -2.33 12.18
C THR A 13 11.58 -2.61 11.36
N GLY A 14 10.93 -3.77 11.52
CA GLY A 14 9.83 -4.20 10.67
C GLY A 14 8.63 -3.25 10.67
N LYS A 15 8.05 -2.97 11.85
CA LYS A 15 6.90 -2.06 11.96
C LYS A 15 7.24 -0.66 11.41
N PRO A 16 8.33 -0.03 11.83
CA PRO A 16 8.62 1.32 11.37
C PRO A 16 8.81 1.41 9.83
N ILE A 17 9.49 0.44 9.20
CA ILE A 17 9.65 0.39 7.73
C ILE A 17 8.28 0.33 7.04
N LEU A 18 7.38 -0.53 7.52
CA LEU A 18 6.04 -0.70 6.96
C LEU A 18 5.18 0.57 7.14
N GLU A 19 5.27 1.23 8.28
CA GLU A 19 4.51 2.46 8.56
C GLU A 19 4.96 3.60 7.65
N PHE A 20 6.27 3.79 7.47
CA PHE A 20 6.79 4.81 6.56
C PHE A 20 6.44 4.52 5.10
N GLY A 21 6.59 3.26 4.68
CA GLY A 21 6.16 2.83 3.35
C GLY A 21 4.66 3.07 3.13
N ARG A 22 3.82 2.82 4.14
CA ARG A 22 2.37 3.07 4.04
C ARG A 22 2.01 4.55 4.05
N ALA A 23 2.78 5.40 4.74
CA ALA A 23 2.43 6.80 4.97
C ALA A 23 2.21 7.60 3.68
N TRP A 24 3.04 7.40 2.66
CA TRP A 24 2.83 8.07 1.37
C TRP A 24 1.63 7.51 0.62
N MET A 25 1.41 6.18 0.65
CA MET A 25 0.30 5.53 -0.06
C MET A 25 -1.07 6.03 0.42
N VAL A 26 -1.18 6.36 1.71
CA VAL A 26 -2.42 6.88 2.32
C VAL A 26 -2.44 8.41 2.44
N SER A 27 -1.47 9.11 1.84
CA SER A 27 -1.40 10.56 1.91
C SER A 27 -2.53 11.22 1.12
N PRO A 28 -3.06 12.38 1.57
CA PRO A 28 -4.08 13.13 0.82
C PRO A 28 -3.65 13.49 -0.60
N ALA A 29 -2.36 13.80 -0.80
CA ALA A 29 -1.80 14.12 -2.13
C ALA A 29 -1.86 12.91 -3.09
N THR A 30 -1.62 11.69 -2.59
CA THR A 30 -1.73 10.47 -3.41
C THR A 30 -3.19 10.18 -3.75
N ALA A 31 -4.12 10.41 -2.82
CA ALA A 31 -5.55 10.29 -3.09
C ALA A 31 -6.05 11.34 -4.10
N ALA A 32 -5.59 12.59 -4.01
CA ALA A 32 -5.90 13.63 -4.98
C ALA A 32 -5.40 13.25 -6.38
N ARG A 33 -4.16 12.75 -6.48
CA ARG A 33 -3.61 12.29 -7.76
C ARG A 33 -4.38 11.10 -8.35
N ALA A 34 -4.85 10.17 -7.51
CA ALA A 34 -5.73 9.09 -7.95
C ALA A 34 -7.03 9.63 -8.58
N ALA A 35 -7.60 10.69 -7.99
CA ALA A 35 -8.84 11.29 -8.46
C ALA A 35 -8.67 12.00 -9.81
N GLU A 36 -7.56 12.74 -9.99
CA GLU A 36 -7.19 13.37 -11.26
C GLU A 36 -7.04 12.36 -12.41
N LEU A 37 -6.62 11.13 -12.09
CA LEU A 37 -6.45 10.03 -13.03
C LEU A 37 -7.71 9.17 -13.17
N GLU A 38 -8.82 9.55 -12.52
CA GLU A 38 -10.10 8.83 -12.51
C GLU A 38 -10.01 7.38 -11.95
N LEU A 39 -8.93 7.06 -11.23
CA LEU A 39 -8.69 5.74 -10.62
C LEU A 39 -9.40 5.56 -9.27
N VAL A 40 -10.10 6.59 -8.81
CA VAL A 40 -10.94 6.54 -7.59
C VAL A 40 -12.26 5.80 -7.82
N ALA A 41 -12.74 5.77 -9.07
CA ALA A 41 -13.96 5.04 -9.43
C ALA A 41 -13.81 3.53 -9.21
N SER A 42 -12.58 3.03 -9.30
CA SER A 42 -12.22 1.66 -8.98
C SER A 42 -12.25 1.36 -7.48
N GLY A 43 -12.46 2.35 -6.61
CA GLY A 43 -12.38 2.16 -5.16
C GLY A 43 -10.95 2.33 -4.60
N ARG A 44 -10.79 2.01 -3.31
CA ARG A 44 -9.60 2.41 -2.51
C ARG A 44 -8.26 1.86 -3.03
N PHE A 45 -8.28 0.79 -3.83
CA PHE A 45 -7.08 0.13 -4.34
C PHE A 45 -6.88 0.31 -5.85
N GLY A 46 -7.72 1.08 -6.56
CA GLY A 46 -7.59 1.33 -8.00
C GLY A 46 -6.23 1.86 -8.41
N PHE A 47 -5.84 2.98 -7.81
CA PHE A 47 -4.54 3.60 -8.06
C PHE A 47 -3.37 2.74 -7.59
N TRP A 48 -3.57 2.02 -6.48
CA TRP A 48 -2.58 1.12 -5.92
C TRP A 48 -2.30 -0.07 -6.86
N VAL A 49 -3.34 -0.70 -7.41
CA VAL A 49 -3.22 -1.82 -8.37
C VAL A 49 -2.65 -1.33 -9.69
N SER A 50 -3.26 -0.30 -10.29
CA SER A 50 -2.83 0.23 -11.58
C SER A 50 -1.41 0.80 -11.53
N GLY A 51 -1.02 1.42 -10.41
CA GLY A 51 0.32 1.94 -10.21
C GLY A 51 1.38 0.86 -10.00
N ARG A 52 1.11 -0.12 -9.14
CA ARG A 52 2.08 -1.19 -8.81
C ARG A 52 2.30 -2.16 -9.95
N ALA A 53 1.22 -2.61 -10.58
CA ALA A 53 1.30 -3.53 -11.72
C ALA A 53 1.57 -2.81 -13.05
N GLY A 54 1.42 -1.48 -13.09
CA GLY A 54 1.55 -0.68 -14.31
C GLY A 54 2.93 -0.71 -14.95
N VAL A 55 3.98 -1.03 -14.19
CA VAL A 55 5.36 -1.21 -14.70
C VAL A 55 5.48 -2.35 -15.71
N LEU A 56 4.51 -3.27 -15.73
CA LEU A 56 4.45 -4.37 -16.69
C LEU A 56 3.91 -3.92 -18.06
N GLY A 57 3.40 -2.69 -18.17
CA GLY A 57 2.69 -2.22 -19.35
C GLY A 57 1.25 -2.74 -19.43
N ASP A 58 0.61 -2.54 -20.59
CA ASP A 58 -0.77 -2.96 -20.84
C ASP A 58 -0.84 -4.47 -21.06
N VAL A 59 -0.89 -5.21 -19.95
CA VAL A 59 -1.01 -6.67 -19.90
C VAL A 59 -2.41 -7.14 -19.51
N ASP A 60 -2.70 -8.43 -19.72
CA ASP A 60 -3.92 -9.05 -19.24
C ASP A 60 -4.03 -8.95 -17.70
N PRO A 61 -5.23 -8.71 -17.13
CA PRO A 61 -5.41 -8.59 -15.68
C PRO A 61 -4.90 -9.81 -14.87
N SER A 62 -4.86 -11.01 -15.45
CA SER A 62 -4.31 -12.20 -14.79
C SER A 62 -2.78 -12.14 -14.61
N VAL A 63 -2.07 -11.49 -15.54
CA VAL A 63 -0.62 -11.23 -15.42
C VAL A 63 -0.38 -10.22 -14.31
N ALA A 64 -1.14 -9.14 -14.29
CA ALA A 64 -1.10 -8.16 -13.20
C ALA A 64 -1.39 -8.81 -11.83
N ALA A 65 -2.42 -9.66 -11.75
CA ALA A 65 -2.76 -10.39 -10.53
C ALA A 65 -1.64 -11.32 -10.05
N SER A 66 -1.03 -12.05 -10.98
CA SER A 66 0.09 -12.97 -10.69
C SER A 66 1.32 -12.23 -10.19
N ALA A 67 1.62 -11.05 -10.75
CA ALA A 67 2.75 -10.22 -10.32
C ALA A 67 2.54 -9.57 -8.95
N LEU A 68 1.28 -9.25 -8.60
CA LEU A 68 0.96 -8.70 -7.29
C LEU A 68 1.00 -9.79 -6.20
N GLY A 69 0.31 -10.92 -6.36
CA GLY A 69 0.48 -12.10 -5.48
C GLY A 69 -0.05 -11.99 -4.03
N PHE A 70 -0.43 -10.82 -3.53
CA PHE A 70 -1.02 -10.63 -2.18
C PHE A 70 -2.52 -10.29 -2.17
N MET A 71 -3.13 -10.06 -3.35
CA MET A 71 -4.56 -9.73 -3.48
C MET A 71 -5.29 -10.82 -4.24
N ALA A 72 -6.58 -11.03 -3.92
CA ALA A 72 -7.42 -11.95 -4.67
C ALA A 72 -7.43 -11.57 -6.17
N PRO A 73 -7.19 -12.52 -7.10
CA PRO A 73 -7.12 -12.21 -8.53
C PRO A 73 -8.38 -11.53 -9.09
N SER A 74 -9.56 -11.85 -8.54
CA SER A 74 -10.82 -11.19 -8.91
C SER A 74 -10.83 -9.71 -8.56
N ALA A 75 -10.34 -9.33 -7.37
CA ALA A 75 -10.25 -7.94 -6.95
C ALA A 75 -9.22 -7.17 -7.79
N VAL A 76 -8.07 -7.79 -8.11
CA VAL A 76 -7.09 -7.16 -9.02
C VAL A 76 -7.72 -6.92 -10.40
N ARG A 77 -8.44 -7.91 -10.94
CA ARG A 77 -9.13 -7.77 -12.23
C ARG A 77 -10.12 -6.62 -12.22
N GLU A 78 -10.93 -6.51 -11.18
CA GLU A 78 -11.85 -5.39 -11.00
C GLU A 78 -11.08 -4.07 -11.04
N TYR A 79 -10.12 -3.85 -10.15
CA TYR A 79 -9.36 -2.60 -10.07
C TYR A 79 -8.57 -2.25 -11.34
N TRP A 80 -8.03 -3.25 -12.03
CA TRP A 80 -7.26 -3.06 -13.26
C TRP A 80 -8.14 -2.67 -14.45
N SER A 81 -9.32 -3.28 -14.56
CA SER A 81 -10.22 -3.08 -15.70
C SER A 81 -10.97 -1.74 -15.68
N VAL A 82 -11.08 -1.07 -14.54
CA VAL A 82 -11.73 0.25 -14.43
C VAL A 82 -10.83 1.43 -14.81
N ARG A 83 -9.55 1.18 -15.13
CA ARG A 83 -8.65 2.23 -15.60
C ARG A 83 -9.20 2.85 -16.90
N PRO A 84 -9.22 4.19 -17.03
CA PRO A 84 -9.61 4.84 -18.28
C PRO A 84 -8.72 4.39 -19.44
N ALA A 85 -9.31 4.17 -20.62
CA ALA A 85 -8.56 3.78 -21.82
C ALA A 85 -7.55 4.86 -22.27
N SER A 86 -7.75 6.12 -21.86
CA SER A 86 -6.82 7.24 -22.07
C SER A 86 -5.57 7.18 -21.21
N LEU A 87 -5.55 6.35 -20.16
CA LEU A 87 -4.45 6.21 -19.22
C LEU A 87 -3.74 4.87 -19.44
N SER A 88 -2.51 4.91 -19.95
CA SER A 88 -1.70 3.71 -20.08
C SER A 88 -1.33 3.13 -18.71
N ALA A 89 -1.08 1.82 -18.65
CA ALA A 89 -0.54 1.17 -17.46
C ALA A 89 0.76 1.82 -16.97
N TRP A 90 1.63 2.19 -17.91
CA TRP A 90 2.93 2.79 -17.61
C TRP A 90 2.79 4.18 -16.98
N ASP A 91 1.89 5.01 -17.51
CA ASP A 91 1.65 6.35 -16.96
C ASP A 91 1.04 6.29 -15.55
N ALA A 92 0.16 5.32 -15.30
CA ALA A 92 -0.36 5.06 -13.96
C ALA A 92 0.77 4.68 -12.98
N ALA A 93 1.74 3.85 -13.41
CA ALA A 93 2.91 3.51 -12.61
C ALA A 93 3.81 4.71 -12.34
N LEU A 94 4.14 5.50 -13.37
CA LEU A 94 4.93 6.72 -13.21
C LEU A 94 4.27 7.70 -12.24
N ALA A 95 2.95 7.89 -12.34
CA ALA A 95 2.21 8.73 -11.41
C ALA A 95 2.28 8.20 -9.97
N TRP A 96 2.13 6.89 -9.78
CA TRP A 96 2.21 6.22 -8.47
C TRP A 96 3.58 6.40 -7.81
N PHE A 97 4.67 6.13 -8.53
CA PHE A 97 6.03 6.34 -8.02
C PHE A 97 6.39 7.83 -7.89
N GLY A 98 5.81 8.69 -8.74
CA GLY A 98 5.93 10.14 -8.64
C GLY A 98 5.34 10.69 -7.33
N CYS A 99 4.20 10.15 -6.88
CA CYS A 99 3.63 10.46 -5.57
C CYS A 99 4.57 10.05 -4.43
N ALA A 100 5.13 8.84 -4.49
CA ALA A 100 6.10 8.36 -3.50
C ALA A 100 7.34 9.25 -3.43
N ALA A 101 7.92 9.60 -4.59
CA ALA A 101 9.10 10.46 -4.67
C ALA A 101 8.83 11.88 -4.16
N THR A 102 7.67 12.44 -4.49
CA THR A 102 7.27 13.79 -4.04
C THR A 102 7.04 13.82 -2.53
N TRP A 103 6.31 12.83 -2.02
CA TRP A 103 6.10 12.68 -0.58
C TRP A 103 7.43 12.48 0.15
N GLY A 104 8.31 11.62 -0.39
CA GLY A 104 9.61 11.31 0.18
C GLY A 104 10.51 12.53 0.27
N ARG A 105 10.59 13.37 -0.78
CA ARG A 105 11.33 14.64 -0.73
C ARG A 105 10.84 15.50 0.44
N ASN A 106 9.54 15.71 0.56
CA ASN A 106 8.98 16.54 1.63
C ASN A 106 9.18 15.94 3.02
N ALA A 107 9.02 14.63 3.17
CA ALA A 107 9.15 13.94 4.45
C ALA A 107 10.61 13.86 4.94
N LEU A 108 11.57 13.72 4.01
CA LEU A 108 12.99 13.57 4.31
C LEU A 108 13.73 14.92 4.38
N THR A 109 13.27 15.98 3.68
CA THR A 109 13.86 17.34 3.78
C THR A 109 13.76 17.91 5.20
N VAL A 110 12.83 17.40 6.03
CA VAL A 110 12.67 17.82 7.43
C VAL A 110 13.65 17.08 8.38
N MET A 111 14.53 16.22 7.87
CA MET A 111 15.51 15.50 8.69
C MET A 111 16.86 16.22 8.71
N PRO A 112 17.29 16.79 9.86
CA PRO A 112 18.69 17.15 10.03
C PRO A 112 19.56 15.89 9.99
N GLU A 113 20.70 15.99 9.31
CA GLU A 113 21.62 14.88 8.99
C GLU A 113 22.10 14.08 10.22
N ALA A 114 22.11 14.70 11.41
CA ALA A 114 22.73 14.13 12.60
C ALA A 114 21.89 13.09 13.37
N ASP A 115 20.55 13.12 13.36
CA ASP A 115 19.73 12.28 14.27
C ASP A 115 18.40 11.78 13.66
N GLY A 116 18.30 11.77 12.33
CA GLY A 116 17.03 11.56 11.62
C GLY A 116 16.27 10.28 11.97
N TRP A 117 16.95 9.19 12.35
CA TRP A 117 16.32 7.91 12.68
C TRP A 117 15.65 7.88 14.07
N GLN A 118 16.19 8.60 15.05
CA GLN A 118 15.62 8.69 16.40
C GLN A 118 14.34 9.55 16.41
N ILE A 119 14.37 10.66 15.66
CA ILE A 119 13.21 11.54 15.45
C ILE A 119 12.08 10.78 14.76
N TRP A 120 12.42 9.88 13.84
CA TRP A 120 11.45 9.05 13.12
C TRP A 120 10.76 8.02 14.02
N LEU A 121 11.49 7.29 14.87
CA LEU A 121 10.90 6.36 15.86
C LEU A 121 9.93 7.06 16.84
N ALA A 122 10.28 8.29 17.26
CA ALA A 122 9.43 9.08 18.15
C ALA A 122 8.14 9.57 17.43
N ARG A 123 8.22 9.91 16.14
CA ARG A 123 7.09 10.46 15.38
C ARG A 123 6.16 9.42 14.79
N SER A 124 6.65 8.26 14.36
CA SER A 124 5.78 7.16 13.89
C SER A 124 4.85 6.67 15.00
N SER A 125 5.30 6.72 16.26
CA SER A 125 4.47 6.45 17.44
C SER A 125 3.40 7.53 17.69
N THR A 126 3.67 8.78 17.31
CA THR A 126 2.81 9.95 17.61
C THR A 126 1.80 10.24 16.48
N MET A 127 2.13 9.97 15.22
CA MET A 127 1.26 10.25 14.07
C MET A 127 -0.05 9.43 14.06
N LEU A 128 -0.11 8.35 14.86
CA LEU A 128 -1.30 7.52 15.08
C LEU A 128 -2.23 8.06 16.19
N ILE A 129 -1.80 9.05 16.98
CA ILE A 129 -2.57 9.63 18.09
C ILE A 129 -3.07 11.04 17.72
N SER A 130 -3.59 11.23 16.50
CA SER A 130 -4.44 12.38 16.21
C SER A 130 -5.91 11.95 16.31
N PRO A 131 -6.67 12.39 17.32
CA PRO A 131 -8.07 12.00 17.51
C PRO A 131 -9.03 12.60 16.47
N SER A 132 -8.53 13.39 15.51
CA SER A 132 -9.35 13.99 14.43
C SER A 132 -9.58 13.07 13.23
N ALA A 133 -8.90 11.93 13.13
CA ALA A 133 -9.10 10.96 12.05
C ALA A 133 -10.20 9.90 12.34
N ARG A 134 -11.23 10.25 13.12
CA ARG A 134 -12.44 9.43 13.23
C ARG A 134 -13.25 9.56 11.94
N CYS A 135 -12.94 8.75 10.94
CA CYS A 135 -13.95 8.33 9.99
C CYS A 135 -15.01 7.52 10.74
N SER A 136 -16.27 7.95 10.66
CA SER A 136 -17.46 7.27 11.19
C SER A 136 -17.52 5.77 10.85
N PRO A 137 -18.21 4.96 11.68
CA PRO A 137 -18.14 3.50 11.60
C PRO A 137 -18.91 2.98 10.38
N ALA A 138 -18.26 2.17 9.55
CA ALA A 138 -18.94 1.35 8.55
C ALA A 138 -19.52 0.09 9.23
N PRO A 139 -20.80 -0.26 9.01
CA PRO A 139 -21.38 -1.49 9.55
C PRO A 139 -21.15 -2.65 8.56
N ARG A 140 -20.50 -3.71 9.02
CA ARG A 140 -20.75 -5.14 8.74
C ARG A 140 -19.48 -5.93 9.01
N SER A 141 -19.54 -6.75 10.04
CA SER A 141 -18.63 -7.86 10.29
C SER A 141 -18.65 -8.81 9.10
N TYR A 142 -17.53 -8.91 8.37
CA TYR A 142 -17.28 -10.04 7.50
C TYR A 142 -16.88 -11.23 8.37
N HIS A 143 -17.73 -12.24 8.42
CA HIS A 143 -17.40 -13.55 8.96
C HIS A 143 -16.71 -14.35 7.84
N PHE A 144 -15.46 -14.74 8.05
CA PHE A 144 -14.79 -15.72 7.20
C PHE A 144 -15.40 -17.11 7.50
N PRO A 145 -15.94 -17.83 6.51
CA PRO A 145 -16.34 -19.22 6.73
C PRO A 145 -15.08 -20.08 6.93
N ALA A 146 -15.08 -20.89 7.99
CA ALA A 146 -14.02 -21.85 8.27
C ALA A 146 -13.98 -22.91 7.16
N THR A 147 -12.77 -23.20 6.66
CA THR A 147 -12.51 -24.27 5.69
C THR A 147 -12.85 -25.63 6.32
N PRO A 148 -13.68 -26.48 5.68
CA PRO A 148 -13.90 -27.84 6.19
C PRO A 148 -12.65 -28.70 6.03
N PRO A 149 -12.37 -29.63 6.97
CA PRO A 149 -11.19 -30.48 6.90
C PRO A 149 -11.27 -31.47 5.72
N ALA A 150 -10.16 -31.62 5.01
CA ALA A 150 -10.02 -32.53 3.88
C ALA A 150 -10.16 -33.99 4.34
N THR A 151 -11.20 -34.69 3.86
CA THR A 151 -11.34 -36.14 4.00
C THR A 151 -10.35 -36.84 3.07
N ARG A 152 -9.40 -37.58 3.64
CA ARG A 152 -8.49 -38.47 2.91
C ARG A 152 -9.28 -39.73 2.49
N PRO A 153 -9.22 -40.18 1.23
CA PRO A 153 -9.85 -41.44 0.85
C PRO A 153 -9.09 -42.62 1.44
N SER A 154 -9.82 -43.50 2.12
CA SER A 154 -9.38 -44.87 2.45
C SER A 154 -9.40 -45.72 1.18
N THR A 155 -8.41 -46.59 1.06
CA THR A 155 -8.21 -47.68 0.07
C THR A 155 -9.42 -48.19 -0.69
#